data_AF-A0A7W1BKE1-F1
#
_entry.id   AF-A0A7W1BKE1-F1
#
_cell.length_a   1.000
_cell.length_b   1.000
_cell.length_c   1.000
_cell.angle_alpha   90.00
_cell.angle_beta   90.00
_cell.angle_gamma   90.00
#
_symmetry.space_group_name_H-M   'P 1'
#
loop_
_entity.id
_entity.type
_entity.pdbx_description
1 polymer ?
#
loop_
_entity_poly.entity_id
_entity_poly.type
_entity_poly.pdbx_seq_one_letter_code
_entity_poly.pdbx_strand_id
1 'polypeptide(L)'
;MQTADYVPSTVIRLLSLIALSEAKRAGAERIVYLSVHDVGKGPHLPHFASKFAIEHAIVASGIPFTTLRPNNFYQNDVWYKDVIMQYGVYPQPLGSAGVSRVDTGDIASAAANALTKGDTQERPILLPAPRR
;
A
#
# COMPACT_ATOMS: atom_id res chain seq x y z
N MET A 1 -18.57 -15.21 10.88
CA MET A 1 -17.32 -15.09 10.11
C MET A 1 -17.70 -14.53 8.74
N GLN A 2 -17.63 -13.21 8.59
CA GLN A 2 -17.98 -12.54 7.35
C GLN A 2 -16.85 -12.84 6.36
N THR A 3 -17.14 -13.56 5.30
CA THR A 3 -16.22 -13.75 4.19
C THR A 3 -16.01 -12.38 3.56
N ALA A 4 -14.93 -11.68 3.91
CA ALA A 4 -14.43 -10.64 3.03
C ALA A 4 -14.19 -11.32 1.68
N ASP A 5 -14.95 -10.94 0.66
CA ASP A 5 -14.90 -11.57 -0.65
C ASP A 5 -13.45 -11.63 -1.11
N TYR A 6 -12.90 -12.84 -1.18
CA TYR A 6 -11.51 -13.03 -1.57
C TYR A 6 -11.35 -12.63 -3.03
N VAL A 7 -10.64 -11.52 -3.26
CA VAL A 7 -10.27 -11.09 -4.61
C VAL A 7 -8.88 -11.65 -4.92
N PRO A 8 -8.73 -12.54 -5.91
CA PRO A 8 -7.43 -13.07 -6.29
C PRO A 8 -6.44 -11.97 -6.69
N SER A 9 -5.16 -12.15 -6.40
CA SER A 9 -4.12 -11.14 -6.71
C SER A 9 -3.99 -10.86 -8.22
N THR A 10 -4.36 -11.81 -9.06
CA THR A 10 -4.48 -11.67 -10.53
C THR A 10 -5.57 -10.69 -10.93
N VAL A 11 -6.73 -10.71 -10.25
CA VAL A 11 -7.82 -9.75 -10.49
C VAL A 11 -7.38 -8.35 -10.09
N ILE A 12 -6.75 -8.19 -8.92
CA ILE A 12 -6.19 -6.90 -8.47
C ILE A 12 -5.19 -6.36 -9.50
N ARG A 13 -4.31 -7.22 -10.04
CA ARG A 13 -3.35 -6.83 -11.07
C ARG A 13 -4.04 -6.34 -12.34
N LEU A 14 -5.03 -7.08 -12.84
CA LEU A 14 -5.76 -6.71 -14.05
C LEU A 14 -6.47 -5.37 -13.89
N LEU A 15 -7.24 -5.19 -12.81
CA LEU A 15 -7.98 -3.96 -12.54
C LEU A 15 -7.04 -2.75 -12.41
N SER A 16 -5.87 -2.94 -11.80
CA SER A 16 -4.88 -1.87 -11.66
C SER A 16 -4.27 -1.45 -12.99
N LEU A 17 -4.00 -2.40 -13.89
CA LEU A 17 -3.50 -2.09 -15.23
C LEU A 17 -4.56 -1.40 -16.10
N ILE A 18 -5.83 -1.80 -15.97
CA ILE A 18 -6.95 -1.11 -16.62
C ILE A 18 -7.06 0.33 -16.11
N ALA A 19 -7.03 0.54 -14.79
CA ALA A 19 -7.07 1.88 -14.21
C ALA A 19 -5.92 2.77 -14.69
N LEU A 20 -4.70 2.21 -14.79
CA LEU A 20 -3.55 2.92 -15.35
C LEU A 20 -3.74 3.29 -16.83
N SER A 21 -4.26 2.35 -17.63
CA SER A 21 -4.57 2.58 -19.05
C SER A 21 -5.59 3.71 -19.21
N GLU A 22 -6.66 3.69 -18.41
CA GLU A 22 -7.70 4.72 -18.46
C GLU A 22 -7.20 6.07 -17.95
N ALA A 23 -6.37 6.10 -16.90
CA ALA A 23 -5.71 7.33 -16.44
C ALA A 23 -4.86 7.95 -17.55
N LYS A 24 -4.09 7.13 -18.28
CA LYS A 24 -3.32 7.60 -19.44
C LYS A 24 -4.20 8.14 -20.55
N ARG A 25 -5.28 7.42 -20.91
CA ARG A 25 -6.23 7.87 -21.94
C ARG A 25 -6.94 9.17 -21.57
N ALA A 26 -7.24 9.37 -20.30
CA ALA A 26 -7.86 10.58 -19.79
C ALA A 26 -6.89 11.76 -19.68
N GLY A 27 -5.59 11.57 -19.95
CA GLY A 27 -4.58 12.62 -19.81
C GLY A 27 -4.31 12.99 -18.35
N ALA A 28 -4.39 12.03 -17.42
CA ALA A 28 -4.12 12.28 -16.02
C ALA A 28 -2.73 12.93 -15.82
N GLU A 29 -2.71 14.07 -15.16
CA GLU A 29 -1.47 14.83 -14.90
C GLU A 29 -0.55 14.13 -13.88
N ARG A 30 -1.12 13.26 -13.05
CA ARG A 30 -0.39 12.54 -12.00
C ARG A 30 -1.09 11.29 -11.48
N ILE A 31 -0.30 10.40 -10.90
CA ILE A 31 -0.76 9.18 -10.22
C ILE A 31 -0.21 9.12 -8.79
N VAL A 32 -1.06 8.81 -7.82
CA VAL A 32 -0.61 8.38 -6.49
C VAL A 32 -1.01 6.91 -6.31
N TYR A 33 -0.01 6.06 -6.09
CA TYR A 33 -0.20 4.62 -6.00
C TYR A 33 0.11 4.08 -4.61
N LEU A 34 -0.86 3.38 -4.03
CA LEU A 34 -0.73 2.71 -2.74
C LEU A 34 -0.18 1.29 -2.94
N SER A 35 1.10 1.14 -2.64
CA SER A 35 1.82 -0.12 -2.72
C SER A 35 2.01 -0.72 -1.31
N VAL A 36 3.13 -1.40 -1.06
CA VAL A 36 3.47 -2.03 0.21
C VAL A 36 4.97 -1.87 0.51
N HIS A 37 5.31 -1.81 1.79
CA HIS A 37 6.68 -1.80 2.27
C HIS A 37 7.49 -3.00 1.74
N ASP A 38 8.75 -2.76 1.36
CA ASP A 38 9.69 -3.78 0.90
C ASP A 38 9.14 -4.74 -0.19
N VAL A 39 8.28 -4.22 -1.07
CA VAL A 39 7.63 -4.98 -2.15
C VAL A 39 8.60 -5.83 -3.00
N GLY A 40 9.84 -5.36 -3.17
CA GLY A 40 10.90 -6.07 -3.91
C GLY A 40 11.58 -7.22 -3.15
N LYS A 41 11.42 -7.33 -1.83
CA LYS A 41 12.02 -8.40 -1.02
C LYS A 41 11.15 -9.65 -0.90
N GLY A 42 9.86 -9.55 -1.22
CA GLY A 42 8.91 -10.67 -1.16
C GLY A 42 8.20 -10.96 -2.48
N PRO A 43 8.86 -11.01 -3.65
CA PRO A 43 8.19 -11.11 -4.95
C PRO A 43 7.43 -12.44 -5.14
N HIS A 44 7.73 -13.47 -4.34
CA HIS A 44 7.02 -14.75 -4.34
C HIS A 44 5.70 -14.71 -3.57
N LEU A 45 5.46 -13.68 -2.75
CA LEU A 45 4.19 -13.50 -2.06
C LEU A 45 3.15 -12.94 -3.05
N PRO A 46 2.01 -13.62 -3.29
CA PRO A 46 1.07 -13.24 -4.35
C PRO A 46 0.57 -11.79 -4.29
N HIS A 47 0.45 -11.23 -3.08
CA HIS A 47 0.00 -9.86 -2.86
C HIS A 47 1.09 -8.79 -3.04
N PHE A 48 2.38 -9.18 -3.08
CA PHE A 48 3.52 -8.32 -3.39
C PHE A 48 3.83 -8.37 -4.89
N ALA A 49 3.76 -9.55 -5.50
CA ALA A 49 3.99 -9.75 -6.94
C ALA A 49 3.14 -8.81 -7.81
N SER A 50 1.84 -8.71 -7.50
CA SER A 50 0.94 -7.81 -8.23
C SER A 50 1.34 -6.35 -8.07
N LYS A 51 1.69 -5.91 -6.85
CA LYS A 51 2.08 -4.52 -6.59
C LYS A 51 3.39 -4.16 -7.27
N PHE A 52 4.36 -5.06 -7.25
CA PHE A 52 5.63 -4.88 -7.94
C PHE A 52 5.42 -4.67 -9.44
N ALA A 53 4.62 -5.52 -10.08
CA ALA A 53 4.31 -5.38 -11.50
C ALA A 53 3.60 -4.05 -11.83
N ILE A 54 2.71 -3.58 -10.95
CA ILE A 54 2.01 -2.30 -11.13
C ILE A 54 2.96 -1.11 -10.96
N GLU A 55 3.87 -1.12 -9.98
CA GLU A 55 4.87 -0.06 -9.82
C GLU A 55 5.72 0.09 -11.09
N HIS A 56 6.18 -1.02 -11.66
CA HIS A 56 6.92 -1.01 -12.93
C HIS A 56 6.07 -0.47 -14.10
N ALA A 57 4.79 -0.83 -14.16
CA ALA A 57 3.89 -0.33 -15.20
C ALA A 57 3.65 1.20 -15.07
N ILE A 58 3.52 1.71 -13.84
CA ILE A 58 3.38 3.15 -13.58
C ILE A 58 4.64 3.89 -14.02
N VAL A 59 5.83 3.39 -13.67
CA VAL A 59 7.10 3.97 -14.14
C VAL A 59 7.14 4.00 -15.67
N ALA A 60 6.80 2.89 -16.33
CA ALA A 60 6.78 2.79 -17.79
C ALA A 60 5.71 3.66 -18.46
N SER A 61 4.69 4.12 -17.72
CA SER A 61 3.62 4.94 -18.28
C SER A 61 4.08 6.34 -18.70
N GLY A 62 5.14 6.85 -18.05
CA GLY A 62 5.65 8.21 -18.20
C GLY A 62 4.80 9.28 -17.49
N ILE A 63 3.72 8.90 -16.80
CA ILE A 63 2.89 9.83 -16.04
C ILE A 63 3.61 10.16 -14.72
N PRO A 64 3.73 11.44 -14.32
CA PRO A 64 4.29 11.81 -13.03
C PRO A 64 3.60 11.06 -11.89
N PHE A 65 4.37 10.45 -10.98
CA PHE A 65 3.78 9.59 -9.96
C PHE A 65 4.43 9.74 -8.59
N THR A 66 3.70 9.28 -7.57
CA THR A 66 4.21 9.07 -6.21
C THR A 66 3.73 7.72 -5.70
N THR A 67 4.66 6.92 -5.20
CA THR A 67 4.34 5.61 -4.61
C THR A 67 4.36 5.70 -3.10
N LEU A 68 3.24 5.38 -2.45
CA LEU A 68 3.15 5.22 -1.00
C LEU A 68 3.39 3.75 -0.66
N ARG A 69 4.39 3.46 0.17
CA ARG A 69 4.72 2.09 0.61
C ARG A 69 4.55 1.97 2.12
N PRO A 70 3.29 1.89 2.59
CA PRO A 70 3.04 1.70 4.01
C PRO A 70 3.44 0.28 4.44
N ASN A 71 3.82 0.17 5.71
CA ASN A 71 3.98 -1.11 6.38
C ASN A 71 2.61 -1.57 6.96
N ASN A 72 2.56 -2.13 8.17
CA ASN A 72 1.32 -2.62 8.78
C ASN A 72 0.44 -1.45 9.28
N PHE A 73 -0.89 -1.58 9.21
CA PHE A 73 -1.82 -0.50 9.61
C PHE A 73 -2.28 -0.68 11.05
N TYR A 74 -2.39 0.39 11.84
CA TYR A 74 -2.96 0.29 13.20
C TYR A 74 -4.39 -0.26 13.20
N GLN A 75 -5.19 0.10 12.19
CA GLN A 75 -6.58 -0.31 12.01
C GLN A 75 -6.76 -1.84 11.93
N ASN A 76 -5.72 -2.59 11.55
CA ASN A 76 -5.78 -4.05 11.53
C ASN A 76 -6.03 -4.65 12.93
N ASP A 77 -5.75 -3.91 14.01
CA ASP A 77 -5.98 -4.36 15.39
C ASP A 77 -7.46 -4.53 15.73
N VAL A 78 -8.35 -3.86 14.98
CA VAL A 78 -9.80 -4.01 15.14
C VAL A 78 -10.22 -5.47 14.95
N TRP A 79 -9.57 -6.20 14.04
CA TRP A 79 -9.84 -7.62 13.81
C TRP A 79 -9.36 -8.54 14.94
N TYR A 80 -8.42 -8.06 15.76
CA TYR A 80 -7.85 -8.81 16.89
C TYR A 80 -8.41 -8.35 18.23
N LYS A 81 -9.30 -7.36 18.24
CA LYS A 81 -9.82 -6.73 19.47
C LYS A 81 -10.27 -7.75 20.51
N ASP A 82 -11.10 -8.72 20.13
CA ASP A 82 -11.63 -9.71 21.07
C ASP A 82 -10.52 -10.61 21.62
N VAL A 83 -9.57 -11.03 20.78
CA VAL A 83 -8.44 -11.85 21.22
C VAL A 83 -7.56 -11.10 22.23
N ILE A 84 -7.29 -9.83 21.95
CA ILE A 84 -6.51 -8.95 22.82
C ILE A 84 -7.23 -8.74 24.15
N MET A 85 -8.51 -8.37 24.11
CA MET A 85 -9.25 -7.97 25.30
C MET A 85 -9.68 -9.15 26.18
N GLN A 86 -9.99 -10.30 25.59
CA GLN A 86 -10.48 -11.47 26.33
C GLN A 86 -9.35 -12.37 26.81
N TYR A 87 -8.25 -12.46 26.06
CA TYR A 87 -7.17 -13.41 26.34
C TYR A 87 -5.82 -12.74 26.63
N GLY A 88 -5.70 -11.41 26.47
CA GLY A 88 -4.44 -10.69 26.65
C GLY A 88 -3.38 -11.04 25.59
N VAL A 89 -3.79 -11.64 24.47
CA VAL A 89 -2.89 -12.12 23.42
C VAL A 89 -2.97 -11.19 22.21
N TYR A 90 -1.80 -10.74 21.75
CA TYR A 90 -1.68 -10.02 20.49
C TYR A 90 -1.20 -10.98 19.38
N PRO A 91 -2.07 -11.42 18.46
CA PRO A 91 -1.83 -12.61 17.63
C PRO A 91 -0.96 -12.37 16.38
N GLN A 92 -0.48 -11.15 16.17
CA GLN A 92 0.35 -10.83 15.01
C GLN A 92 1.79 -11.36 15.21
N PRO A 93 2.39 -12.00 14.19
CA PRO A 93 3.73 -12.58 14.26
C PRO A 93 4.82 -11.50 14.12
N LEU A 94 4.93 -10.61 15.12
CA LEU A 94 5.85 -9.46 15.06
C LEU A 94 7.30 -9.78 15.45
N GLY A 95 7.53 -10.92 16.14
CA GLY A 95 8.84 -11.26 16.70
C GLY A 95 9.33 -10.23 17.73
N SER A 96 10.60 -10.32 18.11
CA SER A 96 11.22 -9.42 19.10
C SER A 96 11.58 -8.04 18.55
N ALA A 97 11.79 -7.92 17.24
CA ALA A 97 12.14 -6.67 16.58
C ALA A 97 10.94 -5.72 16.42
N GLY A 98 9.71 -6.27 16.42
CA GLY A 98 8.50 -5.51 16.13
C GLY A 98 8.36 -5.13 14.66
N VAL A 99 7.30 -4.38 14.35
CA VAL A 99 7.03 -3.85 13.01
C VAL A 99 6.68 -2.37 13.10
N SER A 100 7.16 -1.57 12.15
CA SER A 100 6.69 -0.20 12.02
C SER A 100 5.24 -0.19 11.52
N ARG A 101 4.42 0.72 12.07
CA ARG A 101 2.99 0.82 11.74
C ARG A 101 2.59 2.23 11.40
N VAL A 102 1.56 2.35 10.59
CA VAL A 102 1.04 3.64 10.10
C VAL A 102 -0.47 3.70 10.30
N ASP A 103 -0.98 4.89 10.61
CA ASP A 103 -2.40 5.17 10.66
C ASP A 103 -2.96 5.37 9.24
N THR A 104 -4.15 4.84 8.94
CA THR A 104 -4.75 5.03 7.60
C THR A 104 -5.05 6.50 7.30
N GLY A 105 -5.26 7.34 8.31
CA GLY A 105 -5.40 8.80 8.19
C GLY A 105 -4.09 9.49 7.77
N ASP A 106 -2.94 9.00 8.22
CA ASP A 106 -1.63 9.49 7.76
C ASP A 106 -1.39 9.12 6.30
N ILE A 107 -1.76 7.90 5.90
CA ILE A 107 -1.70 7.47 4.48
C ILE A 107 -2.59 8.39 3.63
N ALA A 108 -3.82 8.66 4.07
CA ALA A 108 -4.76 9.53 3.35
C ALA A 108 -4.20 10.96 3.24
N SER A 109 -3.63 11.49 4.32
CA SER A 109 -3.00 12.81 4.34
C SER A 109 -1.79 12.88 3.39
N ALA A 110 -0.94 11.84 3.37
CA ALA A 110 0.18 11.73 2.45
C ALA A 110 -0.31 11.66 0.99
N ALA A 111 -1.36 10.88 0.70
CA ALA A 111 -1.94 10.78 -0.63
C ALA A 111 -2.52 12.13 -1.10
N ALA A 112 -3.28 12.81 -0.24
CA ALA A 112 -3.85 14.13 -0.55
C ALA A 112 -2.75 15.17 -0.80
N ASN A 113 -1.69 15.18 0.01
CA ASN A 113 -0.54 16.05 -0.21
C ASN A 113 0.17 15.74 -1.53
N ALA A 114 0.43 14.47 -1.83
CA ALA A 114 1.04 14.05 -3.08
C ALA A 114 0.20 14.45 -4.30
N LEU A 115 -1.13 14.37 -4.20
CA LEU A 115 -2.05 14.80 -5.26
C LEU A 115 -2.12 16.32 -5.43
N THR A 116 -2.03 17.10 -4.36
CA THR A 116 -2.35 18.54 -4.40
C THR A 116 -1.14 19.49 -4.37
N LYS A 117 -0.01 19.08 -3.80
CA LYS A 117 1.12 19.98 -3.50
C LYS A 117 2.32 19.86 -4.44
N GLY A 118 2.19 19.13 -5.54
CA GLY A 118 3.13 19.25 -6.66
C GLY A 118 4.51 18.59 -6.50
N ASP A 119 4.93 18.15 -5.32
CA ASP A 119 6.29 17.60 -5.17
C ASP A 119 6.32 16.13 -5.63
N THR A 120 6.54 15.93 -6.93
CA THR A 120 6.75 14.61 -7.54
C THR A 120 8.03 14.03 -7.00
N GLN A 121 7.95 13.35 -5.86
CA GLN A 121 8.99 12.43 -5.51
C GLN A 121 8.79 11.18 -6.35
N GLU A 122 9.66 10.99 -7.35
CA GLU A 122 9.97 9.68 -7.95
C GLU A 122 10.61 8.72 -6.91
N ARG A 123 10.36 8.95 -5.62
CA ARG A 123 10.88 8.20 -4.50
C ARG A 123 9.70 7.67 -3.68
N PRO A 124 9.71 6.37 -3.35
CA PRO A 124 8.71 5.78 -2.48
C PRO A 124 8.68 6.52 -1.14
N ILE A 125 7.49 6.94 -0.72
CA ILE A 125 7.28 7.43 0.64
C ILE A 125 7.04 6.21 1.52
N LEU A 126 8.03 5.90 2.37
CA LEU A 126 7.90 4.88 3.40
C LEU A 126 7.03 5.42 4.53
N LEU A 127 6.01 4.64 4.92
CA LEU A 127 5.12 5.01 6.01
C LEU A 127 5.09 3.90 7.08
N PRO A 128 5.40 4.21 8.35
CA PRO A 128 5.82 5.51 8.86
C PRO A 128 7.24 5.87 8.39
N ALA A 129 7.55 7.17 8.31
CA ALA A 129 8.91 7.61 7.98
C ALA A 129 9.91 7.07 9.02
N PRO A 130 11.15 6.73 8.63
CA PRO A 130 12.18 6.32 9.59
C PRO A 130 12.31 7.38 10.69
N ARG A 131 12.39 6.96 11.96
CA ARG A 131 12.76 7.87 13.04
C ARG A 131 14.18 8.37 12.77
N ARG A 132 14.37 9.69 12.67
CA ARG A 132 15.68 10.33 12.59
C ARG A 132 16.42 10.21 13.91
#